data_AF-A0A0C3QD87-F1
#
_entry.id   AF-A0A0C3QD87-F1
#
_cell.length_a   1.000
_cell.length_b   1.000
_cell.length_c   1.000
_cell.angle_alpha   90.00
_cell.angle_beta   90.00
_cell.angle_gamma   90.00
#
_symmetry.space_group_name_H-M   'P 1'
#
loop_
_entity.id
_entity.type
_entity.pdbx_description
1 polymer ?
#
loop_
_entity_poly.entity_id
_entity_poly.type
_entity_poly.pdbx_seq_one_letter_code
_entity_poly.pdbx_strand_id
1 'polypeptide(L)' 'WYPRSQGLGGCTIHNALINLIPHKWDFEQLQHMFDDETWSWQNMAKYYSRVENNL' A
#
# COMPACT_ATOMS: atom_id res chain seq x y z
N TRP A 1 -17.31 16.01 8.95
CA TRP A 1 -16.21 16.63 8.19
C TRP A 1 -15.18 15.54 7.89
N TYR A 2 -14.77 15.35 6.62
CA TYR A 2 -13.76 14.35 6.24
C TYR A 2 -12.67 15.06 5.42
N PRO A 3 -11.55 15.46 6.02
CA PRO A 3 -10.56 16.31 5.35
C PRO A 3 -9.80 15.52 4.27
N ARG A 4 -9.66 16.13 3.08
CA ARG A 4 -8.85 15.66 1.95
C ARG A 4 -8.02 16.84 1.44
N SER A 5 -6.72 16.65 1.23
CA SER A 5 -5.87 17.69 0.63
C SER A 5 -6.05 17.78 -0.89
N GLN A 6 -5.97 19.00 -1.42
CA GLN A 6 -6.11 19.34 -2.84
C GLN A 6 -4.86 20.10 -3.37
N GLY A 7 -3.66 19.58 -3.09
CA GLY A 7 -2.38 20.09 -3.61
C GLY A 7 -1.56 19.01 -4.34
N LEU A 8 -0.47 19.40 -5.02
CA LEU A 8 0.48 18.45 -5.62
C LEU A 8 1.11 17.58 -4.53
N GLY A 9 0.84 16.27 -4.53
CA GLY A 9 1.15 15.33 -3.44
C GLY A 9 -0.11 14.83 -2.70
N GLY A 10 -1.24 15.51 -2.85
CA GLY A 10 -2.52 15.07 -2.29
C GLY A 10 -2.43 14.81 -0.78
N CYS A 11 -2.87 13.63 -0.36
CA CYS A 11 -2.89 13.25 1.06
C CYS A 11 -1.50 12.95 1.64
N THR A 12 -0.45 12.78 0.82
CA THR A 12 0.92 12.57 1.34
C THR A 12 1.53 13.82 1.97
N ILE A 13 0.94 14.99 1.73
CA ILE A 13 1.37 16.27 2.32
C ILE A 13 0.91 16.40 3.80
N HIS A 14 -0.14 15.67 4.20
CA HIS A 14 -0.75 15.80 5.53
C HIS A 14 -1.01 14.46 6.23
N ASN A 15 -0.58 13.34 5.66
CA ASN A 15 -0.56 12.08 6.39
C ASN A 15 0.52 12.14 7.49
N ALA A 16 0.43 11.27 8.49
CA ALA A 16 1.38 11.27 9.62
C ALA A 16 2.77 10.72 9.27
N LEU A 17 3.08 10.53 7.98
CA LEU A 17 4.33 9.94 7.46
C LEU A 17 4.65 8.52 7.97
N ILE A 18 3.68 7.85 8.59
CA ILE A 18 3.82 6.47 9.05
C ILE A 18 3.66 5.54 7.85
N ASN A 19 4.68 4.72 7.58
CA ASN A 19 4.62 3.63 6.62
C ASN A 19 4.43 2.30 7.35
N LEU A 20 3.43 1.52 6.93
CA LEU A 20 3.13 0.20 7.49
C LEU A 20 3.02 -0.80 6.35
N ILE A 21 3.79 -1.88 6.44
CA ILE A 21 3.65 -3.01 5.53
C ILE A 21 2.48 -3.88 6.03
N PRO A 22 1.46 -4.16 5.19
CA PRO A 22 0.34 -5.01 5.58
C PRO A 22 0.79 -6.44 5.89
N HIS A 23 -0.03 -7.17 6.65
CA HIS A 23 0.27 -8.55 6.97
C HIS A 23 0.04 -9.45 5.74
N LYS A 24 0.71 -10.61 5.68
CA LYS A 24 0.56 -11.57 4.57
C LYS A 24 -0.90 -11.94 4.31
N TRP A 25 -1.65 -12.12 5.39
CA TRP A 25 -3.08 -12.46 5.35
C TRP A 25 -3.90 -11.41 4.59
N ASP A 26 -3.58 -10.12 4.70
CA ASP A 26 -4.31 -9.05 4.00
C ASP A 26 -4.22 -9.24 2.47
N PHE A 27 -3.05 -9.66 1.99
CA PHE A 27 -2.82 -9.95 0.56
C PHE A 27 -3.43 -11.26 0.11
N GLU A 28 -3.41 -12.30 0.95
CA GLU A 28 -4.13 -13.54 0.68
C GLU A 28 -5.64 -13.28 0.55
N GLN A 29 -6.21 -12.44 1.41
CA GLN A 29 -7.63 -12.04 1.30
C GLN A 29 -7.90 -11.27 0.00
N LEU A 30 -7.01 -10.36 -0.41
CA LEU A 30 -7.15 -9.65 -1.70
C LEU A 30 -7.07 -10.61 -2.88
N GLN A 31 -6.11 -11.53 -2.88
CA GLN A 31 -5.97 -12.55 -3.91
C GLN A 31 -7.23 -13.40 -4.03
N HIS A 32 -7.80 -13.86 -2.90
CA HIS A 32 -9.05 -14.63 -2.90
C HIS A 32 -10.28 -13.81 -3.31
N MET A 33 -10.33 -12.54 -2.93
CA MET A 33 -11.46 -11.65 -3.24
C MET A 33 -11.52 -11.31 -4.73
N PHE A 34 -10.38 -11.10 -5.36
CA PHE A 34 -10.27 -10.69 -6.76
C PHE A 34 -9.95 -11.83 -7.73
N ASP A 35 -9.72 -13.04 -7.21
CA ASP A 35 -9.28 -14.23 -7.96
C ASP A 35 -8.05 -13.94 -8.85
N ASP A 36 -7.11 -13.17 -8.30
CA ASP A 36 -5.96 -12.66 -9.04
C ASP A 36 -4.66 -12.86 -8.24
N GLU A 37 -3.79 -13.73 -8.77
CA GLU A 37 -2.49 -14.10 -8.19
C GLU A 37 -1.48 -12.95 -8.15
N THR A 38 -1.73 -11.85 -8.89
CA THR A 38 -0.87 -10.67 -8.85
C THR A 38 -0.91 -9.97 -7.49
N TRP A 39 -1.98 -10.16 -6.71
CA TRP A 39 -2.13 -9.66 -5.34
C TRP A 39 -1.44 -10.52 -4.27
N SER A 40 -0.85 -11.66 -4.64
CA SER A 40 -0.14 -12.52 -3.70
C SER A 40 0.98 -11.77 -2.96
N TRP A 41 1.23 -12.17 -1.70
CA TRP A 41 2.29 -11.59 -0.89
C TRP A 41 3.65 -11.56 -1.60
N GLN A 42 4.01 -12.64 -2.32
CA GLN A 42 5.30 -12.71 -3.01
C GLN A 42 5.43 -11.66 -4.12
N ASN A 43 4.33 -11.31 -4.79
CA ASN A 43 4.33 -10.28 -5.82
C ASN A 43 4.31 -8.89 -5.20
N MET A 44 3.50 -8.67 -4.18
CA MET A 44 3.40 -7.38 -3.50
C MET A 44 4.68 -7.00 -2.74
N ALA A 45 5.35 -7.97 -2.10
CA ALA A 45 6.63 -7.77 -1.42
C ALA A 45 7.70 -7.16 -2.33
N LYS A 46 7.74 -7.52 -3.63
CA LYS A 46 8.69 -6.95 -4.60
C LYS A 46 8.51 -5.44 -4.77
N TYR A 47 7.27 -4.95 -4.73
CA TYR A 47 6.98 -3.52 -4.82
C TYR A 47 7.39 -2.78 -3.55
N TYR A 48 7.14 -3.37 -2.37
CA TYR A 48 7.60 -2.80 -1.10
C TYR A 48 9.12 -2.66 -1.04
N SER A 49 9.87 -3.68 -1.45
CA SER A 49 11.34 -3.58 -1.51
C SER A 49 11.82 -2.45 -2.43
N ARG A 50 11.08 -2.12 -3.50
CA ARG A 50 11.43 -0.97 -4.36
C ARG A 50 11.13 0.36 -3.67
N VAL A 51 10.04 0.45 -2.92
CA VAL A 51 9.65 1.67 -2.20
C VAL A 51 10.59 1.92 -1.02
N GLU A 52 10.96 0.89 -0.26
CA GLU A 52 11.92 0.99 0.85
C GLU A 52 13.31 1.47 0.40
N ASN A 53 13.75 1.06 -0.79
CA ASN A 53 15.02 1.53 -1.36
C ASN A 53 14.99 3.00 -1.83
N ASN A 54 13.83 3.66 -1.79
CA ASN A 54 13.65 5.07 -2.15
C ASN A 54 13.19 5.95 -0.96
N LEU A 55 13.12 5.36 0.24
CA LEU A 55 12.92 6.07 1.51
C LEU A 55 14.30 6.40 2.12
#